data_AF-A0A552WUC6-F1
#
_entry.id   AF-A0A552WUC6-F1
#
_cell.length_a   1.000
_cell.length_b   1.000
_cell.length_c   1.000
_cell.angle_alpha   90.00
_cell.angle_beta   90.00
_cell.angle_gamma   90.00
#
_symmetry.space_group_name_H-M   'P 1'
#
loop_
_entity.id
_entity.type
_entity.pdbx_description
1 polymer ?
#
loop_
_entity_poly.entity_id
_entity_poly.type
_entity_poly.pdbx_seq_one_letter_code
_entity_poly.pdbx_strand_id
1 'polypeptide(L)'
;MATFKRKHPTVIDADKAAVGDVRGSNNLVSSKIEDAVRAAMVEAGYRVRRVSVICRHPDRNDKLLALTPDVALTEHKIAIEVDPCTPPTSRHGFTHYGNEIRDAGRNSLLGEAGWTVIRLRLDATAGMAIGPRDVVVQSSGFTRAARTALVEAIEDAVHDRPPRVRVVEKGRSPAPAQRRNHVVNIGDMPYTDDGHIFTWYPSLENPVKRKLRLCHTGRYLYTHPIDQCGSEKLFISEIGLHQVPRDQWRQRLTEALKGADPGNLGSTLWPWGDQILIADDVHEDTVALIERCEHKSDIDALSFTFTTNGARLDHTDGVALLAHDGTEIARLHPDAVVLGYRIPSLDLHSGRHGDYQSVSISRLPKPA
;
A
#
# COMPACT_ATOMS: atom_id res chain seq x y z
N MET A 1 8.71 -5.00 -0.48
CA MET A 1 7.88 -5.44 -1.62
C MET A 1 7.30 -6.82 -1.27
N ALA A 2 6.06 -6.89 -0.78
CA ALA A 2 5.41 -8.16 -0.43
C ALA A 2 4.41 -8.52 -1.53
N THR A 3 4.79 -9.47 -2.38
CA THR A 3 3.92 -10.09 -3.37
C THR A 3 2.91 -10.98 -2.64
N PHE A 4 1.67 -10.52 -2.51
CA PHE A 4 0.57 -11.36 -2.03
C PHE A 4 0.31 -12.47 -3.06
N LYS A 5 0.72 -13.70 -2.73
CA LYS A 5 0.45 -14.89 -3.55
C LYS A 5 -1.07 -15.13 -3.60
N ARG A 6 -1.63 -15.27 -4.80
CA ARG A 6 -3.02 -15.70 -5.02
C ARG A 6 -3.25 -17.06 -4.33
N LYS A 7 -4.36 -17.22 -3.59
CA LYS A 7 -4.80 -18.51 -3.03
C LYS A 7 -5.24 -19.42 -4.19
N HIS A 8 -4.31 -20.14 -4.83
CA HIS A 8 -4.68 -21.12 -5.86
C HIS A 8 -5.16 -22.41 -5.19
N PRO A 9 -6.37 -22.90 -5.51
CA PRO A 9 -6.83 -24.19 -5.02
C PRO A 9 -5.88 -25.31 -5.45
N THR A 10 -5.62 -26.26 -4.56
CA THR A 10 -4.81 -27.44 -4.91
C THR A 10 -5.72 -28.51 -5.53
N VAL A 11 -5.35 -29.03 -6.69
CA VAL A 11 -6.05 -30.14 -7.36
C VAL A 11 -5.47 -31.47 -6.85
N ILE A 12 -6.33 -32.42 -6.54
CA ILE A 12 -5.98 -33.73 -5.97
C ILE A 12 -6.64 -34.83 -6.80
N ASP A 13 -5.98 -35.97 -7.00
CA ASP A 13 -6.58 -37.14 -7.63
C ASP A 13 -7.67 -37.75 -6.73
N ALA A 14 -8.81 -38.14 -7.31
CA ALA A 14 -9.96 -38.64 -6.55
C ALA A 14 -9.74 -39.98 -5.83
N ASP A 15 -8.70 -40.74 -6.19
CA ASP A 15 -8.29 -41.97 -5.51
C ASP A 15 -7.52 -41.73 -4.20
N LYS A 16 -7.08 -40.47 -3.95
CA LYS A 16 -6.24 -40.12 -2.80
C LYS A 16 -6.98 -39.42 -1.66
N ALA A 17 -8.27 -39.10 -1.79
CA ALA A 17 -9.06 -38.41 -0.76
C ALA A 17 -10.57 -38.58 -0.99
N ALA A 18 -11.40 -38.31 0.02
CA ALA A 18 -12.85 -38.24 -0.12
C ALA A 18 -13.36 -36.79 -0.04
N VAL A 19 -14.50 -36.53 -0.69
CA VAL A 19 -15.22 -35.24 -0.55
C VAL A 19 -15.67 -35.07 0.90
N GLY A 20 -15.44 -33.88 1.47
CA GLY A 20 -15.70 -33.56 2.86
C GLY A 20 -14.50 -33.77 3.80
N ASP A 21 -13.44 -34.46 3.33
CA ASP A 21 -12.21 -34.63 4.10
C ASP A 21 -11.55 -33.28 4.41
N VAL A 22 -10.79 -33.27 5.51
CA VAL A 22 -10.07 -32.10 5.99
C VAL A 22 -8.57 -32.38 5.99
N ARG A 23 -7.77 -31.47 5.43
CA ARG A 23 -6.30 -31.56 5.44
C ARG A 23 -5.67 -30.30 6.01
N GLY A 24 -4.42 -30.40 6.46
CA GLY A 24 -3.64 -29.20 6.83
C GLY A 24 -3.56 -28.24 5.65
N SER A 25 -3.78 -26.95 5.90
CA SER A 25 -3.65 -25.94 4.83
C SER A 25 -2.18 -25.63 4.56
N ASN A 26 -1.78 -25.68 3.29
CA ASN A 26 -0.46 -25.23 2.84
C ASN A 26 -0.38 -23.70 2.69
N ASN A 27 -1.48 -22.99 2.94
CA ASN A 27 -1.53 -21.54 2.84
C ASN A 27 -1.41 -20.90 4.22
N LEU A 28 -0.22 -20.37 4.51
CA LEU A 28 0.08 -19.72 5.79
C LEU A 28 -0.27 -18.23 5.83
N VAL A 29 -0.63 -17.64 4.68
CA VAL A 29 -0.90 -16.20 4.57
C VAL A 29 -2.29 -15.88 5.10
N SER A 30 -2.34 -14.98 6.08
CA SER A 30 -3.55 -14.47 6.72
C SER A 30 -3.50 -12.95 6.73
N SER A 31 -4.63 -12.29 6.50
CA SER A 31 -4.73 -10.84 6.69
C SER A 31 -4.93 -10.49 8.17
N LYS A 32 -4.61 -9.24 8.57
CA LYS A 32 -4.85 -8.77 9.94
C LYS A 32 -6.31 -8.91 10.37
N ILE A 33 -7.24 -8.78 9.42
CA ILE A 33 -8.66 -8.90 9.70
C ILE A 33 -9.10 -10.36 9.84
N GLU A 34 -8.58 -11.28 9.03
CA GLU A 34 -8.76 -12.71 9.22
C GLU A 34 -8.25 -13.16 10.60
N ASP A 35 -7.07 -12.68 11.02
CA ASP A 35 -6.52 -12.99 12.34
C ASP A 35 -7.40 -12.45 13.48
N ALA A 36 -7.96 -11.25 13.33
CA ALA A 36 -8.91 -10.69 14.30
C ALA A 36 -10.20 -11.52 14.39
N VAL A 37 -10.73 -12.01 13.26
CA VAL A 37 -11.90 -12.90 13.24
C VAL A 37 -11.57 -14.24 13.90
N ARG A 38 -10.42 -14.86 13.59
CA ARG A 38 -9.97 -16.11 14.26
C ARG A 38 -9.89 -15.93 15.77
N ALA A 39 -9.25 -14.86 16.24
CA ALA A 39 -9.11 -14.58 17.67
C ALA A 39 -10.48 -14.42 18.34
N ALA A 40 -11.42 -13.71 17.70
CA ALA A 40 -12.77 -13.56 18.23
C ALA A 40 -13.56 -14.87 18.30
N MET A 41 -13.36 -15.80 17.37
CA MET A 41 -13.99 -17.12 17.41
C MET A 41 -13.41 -17.99 18.52
N VAL A 42 -12.09 -17.93 18.75
CA VAL A 42 -11.44 -18.59 19.90
C VAL A 42 -11.96 -18.02 21.21
N GLU A 43 -12.08 -16.70 21.33
CA GLU A 43 -12.63 -16.03 22.51
C GLU A 43 -14.11 -16.38 22.75
N ALA A 44 -14.87 -16.65 21.69
CA ALA A 44 -16.24 -17.14 21.77
C ALA A 44 -16.34 -18.64 22.12
N GLY A 45 -15.21 -19.34 22.31
CA GLY A 45 -15.15 -20.73 22.73
C GLY A 45 -15.04 -21.77 21.60
N TYR A 46 -14.96 -21.34 20.34
CA TYR A 46 -14.84 -22.28 19.21
C TYR A 46 -13.40 -22.71 18.96
N ARG A 47 -13.24 -23.99 18.60
CA ARG A 47 -11.96 -24.53 18.17
C ARG A 47 -11.70 -24.20 16.69
N VAL A 48 -10.87 -23.18 16.46
CA VAL A 48 -10.46 -22.74 15.12
C VAL A 48 -9.27 -23.55 14.61
N ARG A 49 -9.33 -24.03 13.36
CA ARG A 49 -8.19 -24.70 12.69
C ARG A 49 -7.89 -24.08 11.32
N ARG A 50 -6.64 -24.17 10.88
CA ARG A 50 -6.21 -23.81 9.52
C ARG A 50 -6.18 -25.06 8.66
N VAL A 51 -7.24 -25.28 7.91
CA VAL A 51 -7.43 -26.50 7.13
C VAL A 51 -7.97 -26.20 5.74
N SER A 52 -7.81 -27.16 4.84
CA SER A 52 -8.51 -27.20 3.56
C SER A 52 -9.58 -28.27 3.60
N VAL A 53 -10.74 -27.97 3.02
CA VAL A 53 -11.84 -28.90 2.79
C VAL A 53 -11.70 -29.47 1.39
N ILE A 54 -11.83 -30.78 1.25
CA ILE A 54 -11.80 -31.46 -0.04
C ILE A 54 -13.20 -31.41 -0.65
N CYS A 55 -13.31 -30.75 -1.79
CA CYS A 55 -14.54 -30.59 -2.57
C CYS A 55 -14.41 -31.31 -3.92
N ARG A 56 -15.55 -31.54 -4.58
CA ARG A 56 -15.54 -32.00 -5.97
C ARG A 56 -14.94 -30.90 -6.86
N HIS A 57 -14.18 -31.26 -7.90
CA HIS A 57 -13.78 -30.29 -8.91
C HIS A 57 -14.95 -29.99 -9.84
N PRO A 58 -15.32 -28.72 -10.09
CA PRO A 58 -16.53 -28.38 -10.86
C PRO A 58 -16.50 -28.93 -12.30
N ASP A 59 -15.32 -28.95 -12.93
CA ASP A 59 -15.19 -29.33 -14.34
C ASP A 59 -14.52 -30.71 -14.58
N ARG A 60 -14.11 -31.44 -13.54
CA ARG A 60 -13.24 -32.63 -13.67
C ARG A 60 -13.65 -33.73 -12.70
N ASN A 61 -14.40 -34.71 -13.18
CA ASN A 61 -14.98 -35.77 -12.33
C ASN A 61 -13.94 -36.68 -11.67
N ASP A 62 -12.73 -36.81 -12.22
CA ASP A 62 -11.63 -37.60 -11.69
C ASP A 62 -10.73 -36.82 -10.70
N LYS A 63 -11.05 -35.53 -10.48
CA LYS A 63 -10.26 -34.62 -9.63
C LYS A 63 -11.09 -34.05 -8.49
N LEU A 64 -10.39 -33.75 -7.41
CA LEU A 64 -10.88 -33.05 -6.23
C LEU A 64 -10.17 -31.71 -6.07
N LEU A 65 -10.80 -30.80 -5.35
CA LEU A 65 -10.34 -29.45 -5.12
C LEU A 65 -10.19 -29.21 -3.61
N ALA A 66 -9.00 -28.81 -3.16
CA ALA A 66 -8.79 -28.38 -1.79
C ALA A 66 -9.12 -26.88 -1.65
N LEU A 67 -10.22 -26.56 -0.98
CA LEU A 67 -10.62 -25.19 -0.67
C LEU A 67 -10.23 -24.83 0.76
N THR A 68 -9.40 -23.80 0.94
CA THR A 68 -9.02 -23.28 2.27
C THR A 68 -9.93 -22.12 2.64
N PRO A 69 -10.92 -22.29 3.55
CA PRO A 69 -11.68 -21.18 4.09
C PRO A 69 -10.79 -20.27 4.94
N ASP A 70 -11.17 -19.01 5.07
CA ASP A 70 -10.45 -18.08 5.94
C ASP A 70 -10.49 -18.55 7.39
N VAL A 71 -11.63 -18.95 7.93
CA VAL A 71 -11.73 -19.57 9.26
C VAL A 71 -12.53 -20.88 9.18
N ALA A 72 -12.03 -21.95 9.78
CA ALA A 72 -12.73 -23.24 9.83
C ALA A 72 -13.03 -23.63 11.28
N LEU A 73 -14.30 -23.92 11.55
CA LEU A 73 -14.79 -24.53 12.79
C LEU A 73 -15.07 -26.00 12.51
N THR A 74 -14.02 -26.82 12.56
CA THR A 74 -14.05 -28.20 12.04
C THR A 74 -15.07 -29.10 12.76
N GLU A 75 -15.31 -28.86 14.05
CA GLU A 75 -16.25 -29.65 14.86
C GLU A 75 -17.71 -29.45 14.42
N HIS A 76 -18.01 -28.29 13.84
CA HIS A 76 -19.35 -27.93 13.37
C HIS A 76 -19.48 -27.97 11.84
N LYS A 77 -18.41 -28.30 11.11
CA LYS A 77 -18.32 -28.18 9.64
C LYS A 77 -18.76 -26.80 9.13
N ILE A 78 -18.32 -25.74 9.81
CA ILE A 78 -18.60 -24.35 9.41
C ILE A 78 -17.34 -23.71 8.83
N ALA A 79 -17.47 -23.14 7.65
CA ALA A 79 -16.48 -22.31 6.98
C ALA A 79 -16.91 -20.84 7.04
N ILE A 80 -16.01 -19.97 7.48
CA ILE A 80 -16.21 -18.52 7.47
C ILE A 80 -15.24 -17.93 6.44
N GLU A 81 -15.77 -17.16 5.49
CA GLU A 81 -14.97 -16.38 4.53
C GLU A 81 -15.07 -14.89 4.91
N VAL A 82 -13.94 -14.19 4.94
CA VAL A 82 -13.86 -12.77 5.31
C VAL A 82 -13.70 -11.96 4.02
N ASP A 83 -14.76 -11.27 3.63
CA ASP A 83 -14.88 -10.63 2.32
C ASP A 83 -14.95 -9.10 2.44
N PRO A 84 -13.82 -8.38 2.36
CA PRO A 84 -13.83 -6.94 2.13
C PRO A 84 -14.45 -6.61 0.76
N CYS A 85 -15.48 -5.78 0.76
CA CYS A 85 -16.27 -5.42 -0.44
C CYS A 85 -16.01 -4.01 -0.94
N THR A 86 -15.04 -3.29 -0.37
CA THR A 86 -14.67 -1.93 -0.79
C THR A 86 -14.23 -1.93 -2.26
N PRO A 87 -14.73 -1.04 -3.12
CA PRO A 87 -14.24 -0.89 -4.49
C PRO A 87 -12.71 -0.67 -4.48
N PRO A 88 -11.95 -1.24 -5.43
CA PRO A 88 -10.50 -1.15 -5.42
C PRO A 88 -10.06 0.30 -5.65
N THR A 89 -9.71 1.02 -4.58
CA THR A 89 -9.17 2.38 -4.63
C THR A 89 -7.65 2.42 -4.76
N SER A 90 -6.96 1.28 -4.69
CA SER A 90 -5.51 1.17 -4.86
C SER A 90 -5.11 -0.17 -5.50
N ARG A 91 -3.93 -0.20 -6.14
CA ARG A 91 -3.35 -1.39 -6.80
C ARG A 91 -2.98 -2.55 -5.85
N HIS A 92 -3.23 -2.42 -4.54
CA HIS A 92 -2.72 -3.32 -3.50
C HIS A 92 -3.75 -3.82 -2.47
N GLY A 93 -5.05 -3.70 -2.73
CA GLY A 93 -6.11 -4.29 -1.89
C GLY A 93 -6.75 -5.51 -2.56
N PHE A 94 -6.90 -6.62 -1.83
CA PHE A 94 -7.77 -7.71 -2.24
C PHE A 94 -9.21 -7.33 -1.89
N THR A 95 -10.07 -7.24 -2.90
CA THR A 95 -11.50 -6.93 -2.75
C THR A 95 -12.32 -8.02 -3.42
N HIS A 96 -13.44 -8.37 -2.79
CA HIS A 96 -14.43 -9.30 -3.32
C HIS A 96 -15.52 -8.61 -4.14
N TYR A 97 -15.45 -7.28 -4.30
CA TYR A 97 -16.34 -6.55 -5.18
C TYR A 97 -16.26 -7.09 -6.62
N GLY A 98 -17.39 -7.50 -7.19
CA GLY A 98 -17.47 -8.02 -8.56
C GLY A 98 -17.08 -9.50 -8.72
N ASN A 99 -16.90 -10.24 -7.61
CA ASN A 99 -16.57 -11.67 -7.62
C ASN A 99 -17.72 -12.58 -7.12
N GLU A 100 -18.94 -12.07 -7.05
CA GLU A 100 -20.08 -12.69 -6.38
C GLU A 100 -20.42 -14.08 -6.95
N ILE A 101 -20.35 -14.25 -8.28
CA ILE A 101 -20.63 -15.53 -8.95
C ILE A 101 -19.61 -16.61 -8.55
N ARG A 102 -18.32 -16.24 -8.53
CA ARG A 102 -17.24 -17.15 -8.12
C ARG A 102 -17.42 -17.53 -6.65
N ASP A 103 -17.79 -16.56 -5.84
CA ASP A 103 -18.00 -16.73 -4.41
C ASP A 103 -19.23 -17.61 -4.09
N ALA A 104 -20.32 -17.46 -4.85
CA ALA A 104 -21.48 -18.36 -4.79
C ALA A 104 -21.13 -19.80 -5.21
N GLY A 105 -20.34 -19.97 -6.29
CA GLY A 105 -19.87 -21.28 -6.71
C GLY A 105 -19.02 -21.97 -5.64
N ARG A 106 -18.18 -21.21 -4.94
CA ARG A 106 -17.39 -21.71 -3.81
C ARG A 106 -18.27 -22.15 -2.63
N ASN A 107 -19.36 -21.42 -2.34
CA ASN A 107 -20.34 -21.83 -1.34
C ASN A 107 -21.00 -23.17 -1.70
N SER A 108 -21.38 -23.36 -2.98
CA SER A 108 -21.96 -24.63 -3.46
C SER A 108 -21.01 -25.81 -3.25
N LEU A 109 -19.74 -25.67 -3.65
CA LEU A 109 -18.74 -26.73 -3.52
C LEU A 109 -18.49 -27.14 -2.05
N LEU A 110 -18.49 -26.17 -1.13
CA LEU A 110 -18.39 -26.44 0.31
C LEU A 110 -19.69 -27.06 0.85
N GLY A 111 -20.85 -26.58 0.42
CA GLY A 111 -22.16 -27.13 0.75
C GLY A 111 -22.32 -28.59 0.34
N GLU A 112 -21.93 -28.94 -0.89
CA GLU A 112 -21.89 -30.31 -1.40
C GLU A 112 -20.94 -31.22 -0.60
N ALA A 113 -19.87 -30.64 -0.04
CA ALA A 113 -18.96 -31.33 0.89
C ALA A 113 -19.50 -31.43 2.33
N GLY A 114 -20.74 -30.97 2.56
CA GLY A 114 -21.40 -31.00 3.87
C GLY A 114 -20.95 -29.90 4.82
N TRP A 115 -20.41 -28.80 4.30
CA TRP A 115 -20.01 -27.63 5.09
C TRP A 115 -21.00 -26.48 4.95
N THR A 116 -21.29 -25.81 6.06
CA THR A 116 -22.05 -24.54 6.04
C THR A 116 -21.07 -23.39 5.83
N VAL A 117 -21.34 -22.53 4.85
CA VAL A 117 -20.55 -21.31 4.62
C VAL A 117 -21.28 -20.10 5.17
N ILE A 118 -20.57 -19.30 5.97
CA ILE A 118 -21.01 -18.00 6.48
C ILE A 118 -20.02 -16.96 5.96
N ARG A 119 -20.46 -16.04 5.10
CA ARG A 119 -19.58 -14.94 4.64
C ARG A 119 -19.74 -13.73 5.53
N LEU A 120 -18.62 -13.20 6.01
CA LEU A 120 -18.53 -11.90 6.68
C LEU A 120 -18.20 -10.85 5.63
N ARG A 121 -19.25 -10.19 5.11
CA ARG A 121 -19.17 -9.20 4.04
C ARG A 121 -18.95 -7.81 4.65
N LEU A 122 -17.73 -7.29 4.58
CA LEU A 122 -17.35 -6.00 5.17
C LEU A 122 -17.43 -4.88 4.13
N ASP A 123 -17.82 -3.68 4.56
CA ASP A 123 -18.10 -2.55 3.67
C ASP A 123 -19.16 -2.89 2.60
N ALA A 124 -20.20 -3.62 3.02
CA ALA A 124 -21.24 -4.16 2.16
C ALA A 124 -22.64 -3.61 2.52
N THR A 125 -23.52 -3.53 1.53
CA THR A 125 -24.94 -3.16 1.71
C THR A 125 -25.83 -4.38 1.81
N ALA A 126 -27.03 -4.24 2.39
CA ALA A 126 -27.94 -5.36 2.69
C ALA A 126 -28.21 -6.32 1.51
N GLY A 127 -28.23 -5.81 0.28
CA GLY A 127 -28.42 -6.61 -0.93
C GLY A 127 -27.20 -7.39 -1.43
N MET A 128 -26.06 -7.28 -0.75
CA MET A 128 -24.78 -7.89 -1.16
C MET A 128 -24.48 -9.23 -0.45
N ALA A 129 -25.47 -9.83 0.20
CA ALA A 129 -25.37 -11.19 0.72
C ALA A 129 -25.29 -12.20 -0.44
N ILE A 130 -24.50 -13.26 -0.26
CA ILE A 130 -24.31 -14.34 -1.23
C ILE A 130 -24.94 -15.63 -0.68
N GLY A 131 -24.65 -15.93 0.58
CA GLY A 131 -25.20 -17.06 1.31
C GLY A 131 -26.40 -16.68 2.19
N PRO A 132 -27.27 -17.65 2.53
CA PRO A 132 -28.49 -17.41 3.29
C PRO A 132 -28.24 -17.16 4.79
N ARG A 133 -26.98 -17.31 5.26
CA ARG A 133 -26.55 -17.08 6.65
C ARG A 133 -25.52 -15.96 6.78
N ASP A 134 -25.28 -15.21 5.70
CA ASP A 134 -24.23 -14.20 5.66
C ASP A 134 -24.43 -13.08 6.68
N VAL A 135 -23.31 -12.50 7.10
CA VAL A 135 -23.26 -11.31 7.94
C VAL A 135 -22.75 -10.15 7.10
N VAL A 136 -23.64 -9.23 6.78
CA VAL A 136 -23.40 -8.05 5.97
C VAL A 136 -23.15 -6.86 6.87
N VAL A 137 -21.98 -6.25 6.77
CA VAL A 137 -21.53 -5.16 7.65
C VAL A 137 -21.24 -3.92 6.79
N GLN A 138 -21.94 -2.82 7.06
CA GLN A 138 -21.73 -1.55 6.35
C GLN A 138 -20.42 -0.83 6.73
N SER A 139 -19.71 -1.33 7.74
CA SER A 139 -18.38 -0.87 8.13
C SER A 139 -17.31 -1.73 7.47
N SER A 140 -16.18 -1.13 7.12
CA SER A 140 -15.01 -1.84 6.61
C SER A 140 -14.24 -2.62 7.67
N GLY A 141 -14.52 -2.40 8.96
CA GLY A 141 -13.86 -3.08 10.07
C GLY A 141 -14.72 -4.16 10.73
N PHE A 142 -14.05 -5.14 11.34
CA PHE A 142 -14.68 -6.16 12.19
C PHE A 142 -14.99 -5.58 13.59
N THR A 143 -16.16 -4.94 13.70
CA THR A 143 -16.61 -4.27 14.94
C THR A 143 -17.17 -5.25 15.97
N ARG A 144 -17.42 -4.78 17.20
CA ARG A 144 -18.10 -5.57 18.24
C ARG A 144 -19.49 -6.06 17.77
N ALA A 145 -20.26 -5.22 17.08
CA ALA A 145 -21.57 -5.60 16.55
C ALA A 145 -21.44 -6.67 15.45
N ALA A 146 -20.43 -6.55 14.56
CA ALA A 146 -20.13 -7.57 13.56
C ALA A 146 -19.73 -8.91 14.21
N ARG A 147 -18.93 -8.87 15.29
CA ARG A 147 -18.58 -10.06 16.08
C ARG A 147 -19.82 -10.74 16.66
N THR A 148 -20.70 -9.99 17.33
CA THR A 148 -21.95 -10.54 17.89
C THR A 148 -22.80 -11.18 16.80
N ALA A 149 -23.02 -10.49 15.69
CA ALA A 149 -23.81 -11.00 14.57
C ALA A 149 -23.21 -12.28 13.95
N LEU A 150 -21.88 -12.36 13.84
CA LEU A 150 -21.18 -13.56 13.35
C LEU A 150 -21.33 -14.74 14.31
N VAL A 151 -21.14 -14.54 15.60
CA VAL A 151 -21.36 -15.59 16.61
C VAL A 151 -22.80 -16.08 16.56
N GLU A 152 -23.78 -15.19 16.50
CA GLU A 152 -25.18 -15.61 16.39
C GLU A 152 -25.48 -16.37 15.08
N ALA A 153 -24.85 -16.02 13.96
CA ALA A 153 -25.00 -16.75 12.70
C ALA A 153 -24.43 -18.18 12.79
N ILE A 154 -23.31 -18.34 13.49
CA ILE A 154 -22.70 -19.63 13.80
C ILE A 154 -23.63 -20.43 14.72
N GLU A 155 -24.12 -19.83 15.80
CA GLU A 155 -25.04 -20.48 16.74
C GLU A 155 -26.33 -20.96 16.07
N ASP A 156 -26.90 -20.17 15.16
CA ASP A 156 -28.06 -20.60 14.38
C ASP A 156 -27.73 -21.77 13.45
N ALA A 157 -26.52 -21.84 12.90
CA ALA A 157 -26.08 -22.97 12.07
C ALA A 157 -25.83 -24.23 12.92
N VAL A 158 -25.19 -24.09 14.08
CA VAL A 158 -24.91 -25.18 15.01
C VAL A 158 -26.20 -25.83 15.53
N HIS A 159 -27.26 -25.04 15.72
CA HIS A 159 -28.55 -25.50 16.24
C HIS A 159 -29.60 -25.72 15.15
N ASP A 160 -29.22 -25.81 13.88
CA ASP A 160 -30.11 -26.03 12.72
C ASP A 160 -31.31 -25.07 12.66
N ARG A 161 -31.16 -23.84 13.15
CA ARG A 161 -32.22 -22.82 13.11
C ARG A 161 -32.38 -22.29 11.69
N PRO A 162 -33.58 -21.77 11.34
CA PRO A 162 -33.84 -21.23 10.01
C PRO A 162 -32.76 -20.21 9.57
N PRO A 163 -32.25 -20.32 8.33
CA PRO A 163 -31.19 -19.44 7.86
C PRO A 163 -31.71 -18.01 7.71
N ARG A 164 -30.88 -17.03 8.11
CA ARG A 164 -31.16 -15.61 7.96
C ARG A 164 -29.88 -14.82 7.71
N VAL A 165 -29.96 -13.87 6.79
CA VAL A 165 -28.93 -12.86 6.58
C VAL A 165 -29.02 -11.84 7.71
N ARG A 166 -27.87 -11.49 8.30
CA ARG A 166 -27.77 -10.44 9.32
C ARG A 166 -27.16 -9.20 8.73
N VAL A 167 -27.81 -8.05 8.92
CA VAL A 167 -27.29 -6.76 8.48
C VAL A 167 -26.86 -5.96 9.71
N VAL A 168 -25.59 -5.57 9.75
CA VAL A 168 -24.99 -4.73 10.78
C VAL A 168 -24.76 -3.35 10.19
N GLU A 169 -25.58 -2.40 10.64
CA GLU A 169 -25.45 -1.02 10.22
C GLU A 169 -24.16 -0.38 10.73
N LYS A 170 -23.66 0.59 9.98
CA LYS A 170 -22.52 1.38 10.40
C LYS A 170 -22.97 2.29 11.54
N GLY A 171 -22.56 1.96 12.76
CA GLY A 171 -22.81 2.80 13.93
C GLY A 171 -22.33 4.23 13.67
N ARG A 172 -23.05 5.22 14.21
CA ARG A 172 -22.60 6.62 14.16
C ARG A 172 -21.24 6.71 14.85
N SER A 173 -20.20 7.02 14.09
CA SER A 173 -18.92 7.39 14.69
C SER A 173 -19.19 8.56 15.66
N PRO A 174 -18.62 8.55 16.87
CA PRO A 174 -18.63 9.72 17.73
C PRO A 174 -18.18 10.92 16.90
N ALA A 175 -18.85 12.06 17.05
CA ALA A 175 -18.36 13.29 16.44
C ALA A 175 -16.90 13.45 16.86
N PRO A 176 -15.95 13.53 15.92
CA PRO A 176 -14.55 13.67 16.28
C PRO A 176 -14.41 14.90 17.17
N ALA A 177 -13.71 14.74 18.29
CA ALA A 177 -13.45 15.86 19.19
C ALA A 177 -12.91 17.05 18.38
N GLN A 178 -13.37 18.26 18.72
CA GLN A 178 -12.95 19.47 18.03
C GLN A 178 -11.42 19.55 18.05
N ARG A 179 -10.82 19.69 16.86
CA ARG A 179 -9.37 19.69 16.72
C ARG A 179 -8.81 20.98 17.30
N ARG A 180 -7.77 20.84 18.12
CA ARG A 180 -7.07 21.97 18.73
C ARG A 180 -5.87 22.47 17.92
N ASN A 181 -5.37 21.68 16.97
CA ASN A 181 -4.12 21.95 16.26
C ASN A 181 -4.29 21.78 14.74
N HIS A 182 -3.70 22.71 13.97
CA HIS A 182 -3.67 22.65 12.51
C HIS A 182 -2.69 21.58 12.00
N VAL A 183 -1.62 21.30 12.74
CA VAL A 183 -0.61 20.30 12.38
C VAL A 183 -0.64 19.14 13.39
N VAL A 184 -0.76 17.92 12.88
CA VAL A 184 -0.79 16.69 13.69
C VAL A 184 -0.04 15.55 12.99
N ASN A 185 0.19 14.45 13.72
CA ASN A 185 0.75 13.20 13.19
C ASN A 185 2.11 13.37 12.50
N ILE A 186 3.00 14.19 13.05
CA ILE A 186 4.38 14.29 12.58
C ILE A 186 5.08 12.97 12.93
N GLY A 187 5.45 12.21 11.91
CA GLY A 187 6.11 10.91 12.06
C GLY A 187 7.07 10.64 10.92
N ASP A 188 7.89 9.62 11.09
CA ASP A 188 8.89 9.25 10.09
C ASP A 188 8.22 8.65 8.86
N MET A 189 8.74 8.96 7.68
CA MET A 189 8.19 8.48 6.42
C MET A 189 8.80 7.10 6.10
N PRO A 190 7.98 6.06 5.85
CA PRO A 190 8.51 4.77 5.45
C PRO A 190 9.25 4.86 4.11
N TYR A 191 10.34 4.11 3.98
CA TYR A 191 11.12 3.96 2.74
C TYR A 191 11.81 5.23 2.23
N THR A 192 12.08 6.19 3.10
CA THR A 192 12.98 7.30 2.84
C THR A 192 14.11 7.28 3.87
N ASP A 193 15.26 7.88 3.53
CA ASP A 193 16.39 7.91 4.45
C ASP A 193 16.17 8.96 5.55
N ASP A 194 15.72 10.17 5.16
CA ASP A 194 15.66 11.34 6.05
C ASP A 194 14.29 12.08 6.01
N GLY A 195 13.25 11.42 5.51
CA GLY A 195 11.94 12.02 5.28
C GLY A 195 10.96 11.86 6.45
N HIS A 196 10.10 12.87 6.65
CA HIS A 196 8.98 12.80 7.60
C HIS A 196 7.67 13.16 6.91
N ILE A 197 6.55 12.74 7.49
CA ILE A 197 5.21 13.05 7.00
C ILE A 197 4.36 13.61 8.13
N PHE A 198 3.47 14.54 7.81
CA PHE A 198 2.50 15.07 8.76
C PHE A 198 1.17 15.39 8.09
N THR A 199 0.13 15.59 8.91
CA THR A 199 -1.18 16.04 8.46
C THR A 199 -1.38 17.50 8.83
N TRP A 200 -1.71 18.31 7.84
CA TRP A 200 -2.11 19.71 7.95
C TRP A 200 -3.61 19.87 7.73
N TYR A 201 -4.22 20.70 8.55
CA TYR A 201 -5.59 21.17 8.43
C TYR A 201 -5.55 22.67 8.15
N PRO A 202 -5.90 23.13 6.93
CA PRO A 202 -5.93 24.56 6.61
C PRO A 202 -6.91 25.33 7.50
N SER A 203 -8.02 24.69 7.89
CA SER A 203 -9.00 25.21 8.85
C SER A 203 -9.33 24.16 9.90
N LEU A 204 -9.53 24.58 11.15
CA LEU A 204 -10.00 23.70 12.23
C LEU A 204 -11.52 23.46 12.20
N GLU A 205 -12.25 24.31 11.48
CA GLU A 205 -13.70 24.23 11.32
C GLU A 205 -14.08 23.33 10.14
N ASN A 206 -13.19 23.21 9.15
CA ASN A 206 -13.41 22.39 7.97
C ASN A 206 -12.65 21.05 8.08
N PRO A 207 -13.28 19.90 7.78
CA PRO A 207 -12.61 18.59 7.82
C PRO A 207 -11.51 18.39 6.75
N VAL A 208 -11.38 19.28 5.76
CA VAL A 208 -10.36 19.20 4.69
C VAL A 208 -8.96 19.13 5.30
N LYS A 209 -8.18 18.17 4.82
CA LYS A 209 -6.82 17.91 5.28
C LYS A 209 -5.87 17.72 4.11
N ARG A 210 -4.61 18.01 4.35
CA ARG A 210 -3.50 17.76 3.44
C ARG A 210 -2.42 16.97 4.16
N LYS A 211 -1.90 15.94 3.53
CA LYS A 211 -0.64 15.31 3.88
C LYS A 211 0.46 16.10 3.22
N LEU A 212 1.45 16.49 4.02
CA LEU A 212 2.65 17.17 3.56
C LEU A 212 3.85 16.37 4.05
N ARG A 213 4.95 16.49 3.33
CA ARG A 213 6.20 15.81 3.66
C ARG A 213 7.29 16.82 4.02
N LEU A 214 8.20 16.36 4.85
CA LEU A 214 9.37 17.06 5.31
C LEU A 214 10.58 16.32 4.81
N CYS A 215 11.42 17.02 4.07
CA CYS A 215 12.55 16.45 3.39
C CYS A 215 13.87 16.90 4.01
N HIS A 216 14.90 16.07 3.85
CA HIS A 216 16.25 16.33 4.36
C HIS A 216 16.22 16.70 5.86
N THR A 217 15.72 15.77 6.69
CA THR A 217 15.61 15.93 8.15
C THR A 217 14.73 17.12 8.56
N GLY A 218 13.76 17.48 7.72
CA GLY A 218 12.86 18.60 7.97
C GLY A 218 13.41 19.97 7.58
N ARG A 219 14.50 20.04 6.81
CA ARG A 219 14.94 21.30 6.22
C ARG A 219 13.92 21.87 5.24
N TYR A 220 13.34 21.03 4.39
CA TYR A 220 12.44 21.45 3.31
C TYR A 220 11.03 20.89 3.48
N LEU A 221 10.04 21.68 3.06
CA LEU A 221 8.62 21.33 3.06
C LEU A 221 8.15 21.04 1.64
N TYR A 222 7.38 19.97 1.47
CA TYR A 222 6.95 19.46 0.17
C TYR A 222 5.49 18.98 0.20
N THR A 223 4.85 18.99 -0.97
CA THR A 223 3.56 18.31 -1.18
C THR A 223 3.72 16.78 -1.08
N HIS A 224 2.62 16.09 -0.78
CA HIS A 224 2.57 14.64 -0.80
C HIS A 224 1.62 14.14 -1.92
N PRO A 225 2.06 13.21 -2.79
CA PRO A 225 1.34 12.81 -4.00
C PRO A 225 0.04 12.01 -3.78
N ILE A 226 -0.44 11.88 -2.53
CA ILE A 226 -1.70 11.15 -2.23
C ILE A 226 -2.91 12.11 -2.21
N ASP A 227 -2.68 13.42 -2.08
CA ASP A 227 -3.75 14.37 -1.75
C ASP A 227 -4.18 15.29 -2.92
N GLN A 228 -3.54 15.18 -4.09
CA GLN A 228 -3.88 15.94 -5.30
C GLN A 228 -3.79 15.03 -6.53
N CYS A 229 -4.59 15.32 -7.57
CA CYS A 229 -4.58 14.67 -8.89
C CYS A 229 -3.29 14.94 -9.71
N GLY A 230 -2.15 15.11 -9.05
CA GLY A 230 -0.84 15.27 -9.63
C GLY A 230 0.15 14.34 -8.92
N SER A 231 0.92 13.59 -9.70
CA SER A 231 1.83 12.55 -9.23
C SER A 231 3.11 13.08 -8.56
N GLU A 232 3.28 14.39 -8.47
CA GLU A 232 4.57 15.01 -8.21
C GLU A 232 4.71 15.54 -6.78
N LYS A 233 5.92 15.37 -6.25
CA LYS A 233 6.34 15.86 -4.94
C LYS A 233 6.97 17.23 -5.15
N LEU A 234 6.18 18.29 -4.95
CA LEU A 234 6.61 19.65 -5.23
C LEU A 234 7.13 20.35 -3.98
N PHE A 235 8.23 21.05 -4.14
CA PHE A 235 8.85 21.92 -3.14
C PHE A 235 7.93 23.09 -2.83
N ILE A 236 7.70 23.34 -1.53
CA ILE A 236 6.88 24.45 -1.03
C ILE A 236 7.78 25.55 -0.47
N SER A 237 8.65 25.21 0.49
CA SER A 237 9.54 26.18 1.14
C SER A 237 10.65 25.51 1.95
N GLU A 238 11.72 26.26 2.23
CA GLU A 238 12.68 25.90 3.28
C GLU A 238 12.13 26.34 4.64
N ILE A 239 12.04 25.41 5.59
CA ILE A 239 11.45 25.63 6.92
C ILE A 239 12.44 25.41 8.07
N GLY A 240 13.64 24.87 7.78
CA GLY A 240 14.76 24.86 8.71
C GLY A 240 14.60 23.97 9.95
N LEU A 241 13.66 23.01 9.98
CA LEU A 241 13.40 22.22 11.20
C LEU A 241 14.55 21.30 11.61
N HIS A 242 15.45 20.97 10.68
CA HIS A 242 16.68 20.22 10.94
C HIS A 242 17.59 20.86 12.02
N GLN A 243 17.43 22.16 12.30
CA GLN A 243 18.17 22.89 13.33
C GLN A 243 17.35 23.15 14.61
N VAL A 244 16.15 22.59 14.68
CA VAL A 244 15.17 22.88 15.74
C VAL A 244 14.80 21.59 16.48
N PRO A 245 14.70 21.62 17.83
CA PRO A 245 14.18 20.50 18.60
C PRO A 245 12.79 20.02 18.15
N ARG A 246 12.59 18.69 18.13
CA ARG A 246 11.38 18.05 17.54
C ARG A 246 10.07 18.45 18.23
N ASP A 247 10.11 18.79 19.50
CA ASP A 247 8.95 19.28 20.27
C ASP A 247 8.43 20.64 19.78
N GLN A 248 9.30 21.47 19.17
CA GLN A 248 8.93 22.77 18.60
C GLN A 248 8.44 22.69 17.15
N TRP A 249 8.63 21.55 16.46
CA TRP A 249 8.31 21.42 15.03
C TRP A 249 6.85 21.74 14.73
N ARG A 250 5.91 21.30 15.57
CA ARG A 250 4.48 21.53 15.35
C ARG A 250 4.13 23.02 15.30
N GLN A 251 4.69 23.79 16.22
CA GLN A 251 4.46 25.23 16.27
C GLN A 251 5.02 25.90 15.00
N ARG A 252 6.28 25.61 14.67
CA ARG A 252 6.94 26.14 13.46
C ARG A 252 6.19 25.83 12.18
N LEU A 253 5.70 24.60 12.02
CA LEU A 253 4.90 24.20 10.87
C LEU A 253 3.55 24.91 10.82
N THR A 254 2.91 25.11 11.97
CA THR A 254 1.63 25.83 12.04
C THR A 254 1.82 27.29 11.64
N GLU A 255 2.91 27.91 12.07
CA GLU A 255 3.28 29.28 11.69
C GLU A 255 3.61 29.36 10.19
N ALA A 256 4.43 28.45 9.66
CA ALA A 256 4.83 28.42 8.25
C ALA A 256 3.67 28.20 7.27
N LEU A 257 2.65 27.43 7.68
CA LEU A 257 1.46 27.14 6.88
C LEU A 257 0.30 28.12 7.11
N LYS A 258 0.48 29.12 7.97
CA LYS A 258 -0.57 30.09 8.28
C LYS A 258 -0.87 30.94 7.05
N GLY A 259 -2.10 30.84 6.55
CA GLY A 259 -2.55 31.60 5.36
C GLY A 259 -2.12 30.99 4.03
N ALA A 260 -1.47 29.82 4.02
CA ALA A 260 -1.16 29.11 2.79
C ALA A 260 -2.46 28.64 2.08
N ASP A 261 -2.50 28.75 0.76
CA ASP A 261 -3.62 28.24 -0.05
C ASP A 261 -3.46 26.71 -0.26
N PRO A 262 -4.36 25.87 0.30
CA PRO A 262 -4.28 24.42 0.14
C PRO A 262 -4.55 23.92 -1.28
N GLY A 263 -5.02 24.78 -2.19
CA GLY A 263 -5.20 24.50 -3.62
C GLY A 263 -3.97 24.83 -4.46
N ASN A 264 -3.05 25.65 -3.96
CA ASN A 264 -1.89 26.13 -4.69
C ASN A 264 -0.62 25.97 -3.82
N LEU A 265 -0.16 24.72 -3.67
CA LEU A 265 1.01 24.38 -2.90
C LEU A 265 2.12 23.86 -3.80
N GLY A 266 3.29 24.48 -3.65
CA GLY A 266 4.52 24.06 -4.29
C GLY A 266 4.55 24.33 -5.79
N SER A 267 5.76 24.36 -6.34
CA SER A 267 5.98 24.79 -7.73
C SER A 267 7.02 23.97 -8.47
N THR A 268 8.05 23.49 -7.80
CA THR A 268 9.23 22.89 -8.44
C THR A 268 9.59 21.54 -7.82
N LEU A 269 10.37 20.71 -8.49
CA LEU A 269 10.81 19.41 -7.93
C LEU A 269 11.87 19.58 -6.83
N TRP A 270 12.76 20.56 -6.97
CA TRP A 270 13.86 20.85 -6.06
C TRP A 270 13.71 22.24 -5.45
N PRO A 271 14.42 22.54 -4.33
CA PRO A 271 14.43 23.88 -3.74
C PRO A 271 14.95 24.96 -4.69
N TRP A 272 15.72 24.56 -5.71
CA TRP A 272 16.36 25.45 -6.69
C TRP A 272 15.72 25.42 -8.09
N GLY A 273 14.75 24.53 -8.34
CA GLY A 273 14.14 24.40 -9.68
C GLY A 273 13.71 22.98 -10.00
N ASP A 274 13.56 22.65 -11.28
CA ASP A 274 12.98 21.38 -11.69
C ASP A 274 14.01 20.28 -11.94
N GLN A 275 15.30 20.62 -11.94
CA GLN A 275 16.36 19.71 -12.35
C GLN A 275 17.52 19.69 -11.34
N ILE A 276 18.00 18.49 -11.01
CA ILE A 276 19.27 18.30 -10.28
C ILE A 276 20.46 18.28 -11.23
N LEU A 277 20.26 17.86 -12.49
CA LEU A 277 21.25 17.97 -13.56
C LEU A 277 20.87 19.09 -14.51
N ILE A 278 21.80 20.01 -14.76
CA ILE A 278 21.66 21.11 -15.72
C ILE A 278 22.65 20.93 -16.86
N ALA A 279 22.31 21.44 -18.03
CA ALA A 279 23.17 21.43 -19.21
C ALA A 279 23.05 22.76 -19.96
N ASP A 280 24.16 23.22 -20.53
CA ASP A 280 24.20 24.43 -21.36
C ASP A 280 23.70 24.13 -22.80
N ASP A 281 23.87 22.90 -23.28
CA ASP A 281 23.41 22.45 -24.59
C ASP A 281 22.12 21.62 -24.47
N VAL A 282 21.15 21.91 -25.34
CA VAL A 282 19.80 21.31 -25.34
C VAL A 282 19.69 20.26 -26.45
N HIS A 283 20.71 19.41 -26.56
CA HIS A 283 20.65 18.25 -27.44
C HIS A 283 19.62 17.23 -26.91
N GLU A 284 18.88 16.57 -27.80
CA GLU A 284 17.78 15.64 -27.43
C GLU A 284 18.25 14.54 -26.46
N ASP A 285 19.46 14.00 -26.70
CA ASP A 285 20.09 12.99 -25.86
C ASP A 285 20.40 13.48 -24.43
N THR A 286 20.75 14.76 -24.28
CA THR A 286 21.01 15.40 -22.99
C THR A 286 19.70 15.66 -22.24
N VAL A 287 18.66 16.08 -22.94
CA VAL A 287 17.32 16.23 -22.35
C VAL A 287 16.81 14.89 -21.83
N ALA A 288 16.92 13.83 -22.64
CA ALA A 288 16.51 12.48 -22.24
C ALA A 288 17.32 11.93 -21.04
N LEU A 289 18.61 12.29 -20.95
CA LEU A 289 19.45 11.98 -19.80
C LEU A 289 18.91 12.64 -18.52
N ILE A 290 18.63 13.95 -18.56
CA ILE A 290 18.13 14.72 -17.43
C ILE A 290 16.76 14.19 -17.00
N GLU A 291 15.83 13.97 -17.93
CA GLU A 291 14.50 13.43 -17.62
C GLU A 291 14.55 12.08 -16.89
N ARG A 292 15.48 11.19 -17.28
CA ARG A 292 15.68 9.89 -16.62
C ARG A 292 16.27 10.05 -15.22
N CYS A 293 17.16 11.02 -15.03
CA CYS A 293 17.68 11.37 -13.71
C CYS A 293 16.53 11.83 -12.81
N GLU A 294 15.72 12.80 -13.26
CA GLU A 294 14.63 13.35 -12.45
C GLU A 294 13.59 12.29 -12.08
N HIS A 295 13.24 11.38 -13.00
CA HIS A 295 12.34 10.26 -12.75
C HIS A 295 12.80 9.29 -11.65
N LYS A 296 14.11 9.24 -11.38
CA LYS A 296 14.71 8.38 -10.35
C LYS A 296 15.09 9.13 -9.09
N SER A 297 15.05 10.45 -9.16
CA SER A 297 15.50 11.31 -8.08
C SER A 297 14.45 11.47 -6.98
N ASP A 298 14.93 11.62 -5.75
CA ASP A 298 14.14 12.11 -4.64
C ASP A 298 15.09 12.86 -3.70
N ILE A 299 14.71 14.06 -3.29
CA ILE A 299 15.49 14.84 -2.32
C ILE A 299 15.69 14.10 -0.99
N ASP A 300 14.84 13.12 -0.67
CA ASP A 300 14.98 12.31 0.54
C ASP A 300 15.95 11.13 0.38
N ALA A 301 16.35 10.78 -0.85
CA ALA A 301 17.30 9.71 -1.09
C ALA A 301 18.73 10.19 -0.85
N LEU A 302 19.46 9.48 0.03
CA LEU A 302 20.89 9.68 0.25
C LEU A 302 21.72 9.28 -0.99
N SER A 303 21.17 8.38 -1.80
CA SER A 303 21.74 7.99 -3.09
C SER A 303 20.67 7.42 -4.01
N PHE A 304 20.83 7.63 -5.31
CA PHE A 304 20.03 6.97 -6.32
C PHE A 304 20.86 6.71 -7.58
N THR A 305 20.41 5.77 -8.38
CA THR A 305 21.05 5.38 -9.63
C THR A 305 20.02 5.41 -10.75
N PHE A 306 20.41 5.93 -11.90
CA PHE A 306 19.59 5.91 -13.12
C PHE A 306 20.40 5.39 -14.30
N THR A 307 19.69 4.90 -15.31
CA THR A 307 20.32 4.31 -16.50
C THR A 307 19.91 5.06 -17.76
N THR A 308 20.87 5.34 -18.62
CA THR A 308 20.67 6.03 -19.90
C THR A 308 21.27 5.24 -21.06
N ASN A 309 20.74 5.46 -22.26
CA ASN A 309 21.25 4.97 -23.53
C ASN A 309 21.31 6.08 -24.60
N GLY A 310 21.12 7.35 -24.20
CA GLY A 310 21.14 8.51 -25.10
C GLY A 310 22.54 9.08 -25.25
N ALA A 311 22.88 10.05 -24.39
CA ALA A 311 24.18 10.72 -24.45
C ALA A 311 25.33 9.75 -24.14
N ARG A 312 26.39 9.77 -24.96
CA ARG A 312 27.59 8.97 -24.74
C ARG A 312 28.47 9.62 -23.67
N LEU A 313 28.30 9.18 -22.43
CA LEU A 313 29.14 9.57 -21.30
C LEU A 313 30.39 8.67 -21.23
N ASP A 314 31.55 9.21 -20.86
CA ASP A 314 32.79 8.43 -20.76
C ASP A 314 33.39 8.48 -19.35
N HIS A 315 33.32 9.64 -18.68
CA HIS A 315 33.80 9.80 -17.32
C HIS A 315 33.04 10.90 -16.56
N THR A 316 33.32 11.02 -15.26
CA THR A 316 32.81 12.07 -14.39
C THR A 316 33.95 12.65 -13.56
N ASP A 317 33.90 13.96 -13.30
CA ASP A 317 34.81 14.64 -12.36
C ASP A 317 34.26 14.70 -10.92
N GLY A 318 33.12 14.04 -10.68
CA GLY A 318 32.41 14.02 -9.41
C GLY A 318 31.25 15.00 -9.32
N VAL A 319 31.12 15.98 -10.22
CA VAL A 319 29.97 16.90 -10.29
C VAL A 319 29.42 17.08 -11.71
N ALA A 320 30.20 16.75 -12.74
CA ALA A 320 29.84 16.80 -14.15
C ALA A 320 29.94 15.41 -14.80
N LEU A 321 29.14 15.22 -15.84
CA LEU A 321 29.15 14.08 -16.75
C LEU A 321 29.80 14.53 -18.06
N LEU A 322 30.89 13.86 -18.43
CA LEU A 322 31.78 14.30 -19.50
C LEU A 322 31.77 13.29 -20.66
N ALA A 323 31.82 13.80 -21.89
CA ALA A 323 32.07 13.00 -23.09
C ALA A 323 33.54 12.60 -23.20
N HIS A 324 33.87 11.75 -24.18
CA HIS A 324 35.24 11.24 -24.39
C HIS A 324 36.27 12.35 -24.69
N ASP A 325 35.85 13.43 -25.35
CA ASP A 325 36.69 14.59 -25.66
C ASP A 325 36.80 15.61 -24.51
N GLY A 326 36.17 15.32 -23.37
CA GLY A 326 36.13 16.21 -22.20
C GLY A 326 35.01 17.25 -22.24
N THR A 327 34.14 17.24 -23.26
CA THR A 327 32.97 18.13 -23.32
C THR A 327 32.00 17.82 -22.19
N GLU A 328 31.55 18.86 -21.46
CA GLU A 328 30.52 18.72 -20.44
C GLU A 328 29.15 18.49 -21.08
N ILE A 329 28.53 17.36 -20.74
CA ILE A 329 27.18 17.01 -21.21
C ILE A 329 26.13 17.53 -20.24
N ALA A 330 26.35 17.34 -18.95
CA ALA A 330 25.49 17.85 -17.89
C ALA A 330 26.28 17.93 -16.57
N ARG A 331 25.87 18.82 -15.67
CA ARG A 331 26.44 18.94 -14.32
C ARG A 331 25.36 18.99 -13.26
N LEU A 332 25.74 18.66 -12.03
CA LEU A 332 24.90 18.92 -10.87
C LEU A 332 24.65 20.42 -10.72
N HIS A 333 23.40 20.76 -10.43
CA HIS A 333 23.02 22.12 -10.07
C HIS A 333 23.91 22.59 -8.90
N PRO A 334 24.42 23.84 -8.92
CA PRO A 334 25.34 24.34 -7.88
C PRO A 334 24.81 24.15 -6.46
N ASP A 335 23.52 24.40 -6.23
CA ASP A 335 22.90 24.20 -4.91
C ASP A 335 22.82 22.73 -4.49
N ALA A 336 22.71 21.79 -5.44
CA ALA A 336 22.80 20.37 -5.15
C ALA A 336 24.21 20.01 -4.64
N VAL A 337 25.25 20.57 -5.26
CA VAL A 337 26.65 20.39 -4.81
C VAL A 337 26.86 20.98 -3.42
N VAL A 338 26.29 22.15 -3.14
CA VAL A 338 26.31 22.77 -1.79
C VAL A 338 25.61 21.88 -0.76
N LEU A 339 24.54 21.18 -1.14
CA LEU A 339 23.90 20.15 -0.30
C LEU A 339 24.68 18.83 -0.21
N GLY A 340 25.84 18.73 -0.85
CA GLY A 340 26.73 17.58 -0.77
C GLY A 340 26.46 16.48 -1.80
N TYR A 341 25.56 16.72 -2.77
CA TYR A 341 25.39 15.80 -3.88
C TYR A 341 26.63 15.76 -4.76
N ARG A 342 26.96 14.56 -5.23
CA ARG A 342 28.04 14.27 -6.17
C ARG A 342 27.69 13.07 -7.04
N ILE A 343 28.51 12.83 -8.06
CA ILE A 343 28.44 11.72 -8.99
C ILE A 343 29.58 10.73 -8.67
N PRO A 344 29.39 9.77 -7.74
CA PRO A 344 30.47 8.87 -7.33
C PRO A 344 30.87 7.85 -8.40
N SER A 345 29.97 7.48 -9.32
CA SER A 345 30.27 6.51 -10.36
C SER A 345 29.46 6.73 -11.65
N LEU A 346 30.11 6.39 -12.75
CA LEU A 346 29.53 6.20 -14.07
C LEU A 346 30.04 4.84 -14.56
N ASP A 347 29.14 3.89 -14.74
CA ASP A 347 29.46 2.52 -15.09
C ASP A 347 28.89 2.18 -16.47
N LEU A 348 29.71 1.60 -17.34
CA LEU A 348 29.32 1.17 -18.69
C LEU A 348 28.91 -0.30 -18.67
N HIS A 349 27.77 -0.63 -19.28
CA HIS A 349 27.21 -1.97 -19.28
C HIS A 349 26.68 -2.37 -20.66
N SER A 350 26.67 -3.67 -20.93
CA SER A 350 25.98 -4.26 -22.09
C SER A 350 24.78 -5.07 -21.61
N GLY A 351 23.60 -4.76 -22.14
CA GLY A 351 22.34 -5.41 -21.77
C GLY A 351 21.65 -6.08 -22.96
N ARG A 352 20.51 -6.74 -22.68
CA ARG A 352 19.67 -7.39 -23.70
C ARG A 352 19.23 -6.45 -24.84
N HIS A 353 19.17 -5.15 -24.56
CA HIS A 353 18.69 -4.12 -25.47
C HIS A 353 19.82 -3.20 -25.98
N GLY A 354 21.07 -3.63 -25.87
CA GLY A 354 22.24 -2.86 -26.25
C GLY A 354 23.00 -2.30 -25.06
N ASP A 355 24.01 -1.48 -25.36
CA ASP A 355 24.83 -0.82 -24.37
C ASP A 355 24.05 0.28 -23.64
N TYR A 356 24.30 0.41 -22.34
CA TYR A 356 23.72 1.43 -21.50
C TYR A 356 24.70 1.86 -20.42
N GLN A 357 24.43 3.02 -19.84
CA GLN A 357 25.27 3.64 -18.84
C GLN A 357 24.48 3.78 -17.56
N SER A 358 25.12 3.49 -16.43
CA SER A 358 24.55 3.60 -15.09
C SER A 358 25.25 4.74 -14.36
N VAL A 359 24.48 5.76 -13.98
CA VAL A 359 24.99 6.93 -13.26
C VAL A 359 24.46 6.89 -11.84
N SER A 360 25.36 6.97 -10.87
CA SER A 360 25.00 7.10 -9.46
C SER A 360 25.14 8.55 -9.02
N ILE A 361 24.15 9.05 -8.28
CA ILE A 361 24.19 10.34 -7.58
C ILE A 361 24.04 10.07 -6.09
N SER A 362 24.88 10.69 -5.27
CA SER A 362 24.89 10.45 -3.82
C SER A 362 25.30 11.66 -3.00
N ARG A 363 24.72 11.78 -1.81
CA ARG A 363 25.14 12.68 -0.72
C ARG A 363 25.73 11.95 0.49
N LEU A 364 25.86 10.61 0.44
CA LEU A 364 26.58 9.83 1.47
C LEU A 364 28.03 10.31 1.56
N PRO A 365 28.81 10.15 2.63
CA PRO A 365 30.24 10.45 2.62
C PRO A 365 31.01 9.60 1.60
N LYS A 366 32.15 10.08 1.09
CA LYS A 366 33.04 9.24 0.25
C LYS A 366 33.60 8.11 1.15
N PRO A 367 33.59 6.84 0.73
CA PRO A 367 34.33 5.81 1.46
C PRO A 367 35.79 6.24 1.56
N ALA A 368 36.36 6.13 2.76
CA ALA A 368 37.74 6.52 3.04
C ALA A 368 38.74 5.70 2.22
#